data_AF-A0A7S0NJP6-F1
#
_entry.id   AF-A0A7S0NJP6-F1
#
_cell.length_a   1.000
_cell.length_b   1.000
_cell.length_c   1.000
_cell.angle_alpha   90.00
_cell.angle_beta   90.00
_cell.angle_gamma   90.00
#
_symmetry.space_group_name_H-M   'P 1'
#
loop_
_entity.id
_entity.type
_entity.pdbx_description
1 polymer ?
#
loop_
_entity_poly.entity_id
_entity_poly.type
_entity_poly.pdbx_seq_one_letter_code
_entity_poly.pdbx_strand_id
1 'polypeptide(L)'
;AGGERIAVSARGPAETTFEPLDAVGAFATTLQTSGAYSVAALVGDCSAAGWPRVLQVVAGPCDPDRCVLSGDALGACATGRKLSLQLQASDRYGNPRSMGGDMVEVFAKPRDSRGAGRVEAEVVDNADGTYAVALVLEEAAIHDVHVNVNGLSDSRSRYFLAPTLAPLTAADCTVRGVAGDEPSLCDVTALYVQPANPIREMSGREAVVVTVHTPSGLAFNNPVKFEKGNRRFASPVYWVEPGAHSVAVTLSGKALPGCPFLVEVRDPRGEELDAMGKPGRSSSETGKSGKGRKGDGANAGDDDTAAGASASAAAAAAAAAAADKRFAFGGGGLKPSKAASDRAARSLAGMSSKVAAQAISDMRPAAAGAVMASMEVSAAVAAAEAMEPAVAAAAVCSMEVHEAIACVVEMPKESRKAILESMTPEQLGALLSAMTPEDASDIIRILDTKWSILAVDNMVPGPAAAAMQMLPEERLVEVLVGVSPKKAGAPLLEALEETEPGHRLAADAVTTLTNRHADRAAAHIAAMVDTAMAGTDRGVPGSGYAVARLFADLPLTCQGLTIIRVTAKQAAYLMSWLGADGAAKAAKAAAK
;
A
#
# COMPACT_ATOMS: atom_id res chain seq x y z
N ALA A 1 17.13 -4.25 -81.76
CA ALA A 1 17.19 -2.96 -81.04
C ALA A 1 15.77 -2.44 -80.87
N GLY A 2 15.12 -2.76 -79.76
CA GLY A 2 13.87 -2.15 -79.32
C GLY A 2 14.13 -1.60 -77.92
N GLY A 3 14.61 -0.36 -77.85
CA GLY A 3 15.02 0.30 -76.61
C GLY A 3 13.83 0.90 -75.89
N GLU A 4 12.88 0.06 -75.48
CA GLU A 4 11.77 0.55 -74.65
C GLU A 4 12.30 0.92 -73.25
N ARG A 5 12.04 2.15 -72.84
CA ARG A 5 12.52 2.69 -71.56
C ARG A 5 11.71 2.05 -70.44
N ILE A 6 12.37 1.21 -69.64
CA ILE A 6 11.80 0.67 -68.41
C ILE A 6 12.13 1.63 -67.27
N ALA A 7 11.11 2.07 -66.54
CA ALA A 7 11.27 2.93 -65.36
C ALA A 7 10.64 2.23 -64.15
N VAL A 8 11.43 2.03 -63.10
CA VAL A 8 10.97 1.44 -61.84
C VAL A 8 11.12 2.47 -60.73
N SER A 9 10.04 2.68 -59.98
CA SER A 9 9.99 3.65 -58.87
C SER A 9 9.17 3.10 -57.71
N ALA A 10 9.58 3.45 -56.49
CA ALA A 10 8.84 3.21 -55.27
C ALA A 10 8.32 4.55 -54.74
N ARG A 11 7.01 4.61 -54.46
CA ARG A 11 6.36 5.76 -53.81
C ARG A 11 5.76 5.33 -52.48
N GLY A 12 6.06 6.08 -51.42
CA GLY A 12 5.61 5.78 -50.06
C GLY A 12 6.07 6.89 -49.11
N PRO A 13 6.56 6.55 -47.90
CA PRO A 13 7.18 7.51 -46.98
C PRO A 13 8.34 8.32 -47.59
N ALA A 14 9.02 7.75 -48.58
CA ALA A 14 9.98 8.44 -49.44
C ALA A 14 9.71 8.05 -50.91
N GLU A 15 10.07 8.92 -51.84
CA GLU A 15 10.10 8.54 -53.26
C GLU A 15 11.52 8.11 -53.64
N THR A 16 11.64 6.94 -54.27
CA THR A 16 12.94 6.38 -54.64
C THR A 16 12.86 5.70 -56.00
N THR A 17 13.79 6.05 -56.89
CA THR A 17 13.95 5.41 -58.19
C THR A 17 14.93 4.25 -58.10
N PHE A 18 14.75 3.25 -58.95
CA PHE A 18 15.69 2.12 -59.02
C PHE A 18 16.72 2.36 -60.11
N GLU A 19 17.95 1.95 -59.83
CA GLU A 19 19.07 2.03 -60.76
C GLU A 19 19.16 0.73 -61.58
N PRO A 20 19.41 0.81 -62.90
CA PRO A 20 19.58 -0.37 -63.74
C PRO A 20 20.89 -1.10 -63.39
N LEU A 21 20.87 -2.43 -63.47
CA LEU A 21 22.04 -3.30 -63.29
C LEU A 21 22.55 -3.85 -64.63
N ASP A 22 23.71 -4.50 -64.61
CA ASP A 22 24.36 -5.09 -65.80
C ASP A 22 23.52 -6.18 -66.49
N ALA A 23 22.63 -6.84 -65.73
CA ALA A 23 21.70 -7.82 -66.28
C ALA A 23 20.50 -7.14 -66.94
N VAL A 24 20.15 -7.58 -68.16
CA VAL A 24 19.04 -7.01 -68.93
C VAL A 24 17.74 -7.10 -68.14
N GLY A 25 17.10 -5.94 -67.92
CA GLY A 25 15.83 -5.83 -67.19
C GLY A 25 15.94 -5.91 -65.67
N ALA A 26 17.15 -5.91 -65.10
CA ALA A 26 17.37 -5.90 -63.66
C ALA A 26 17.54 -4.47 -63.12
N PHE A 27 16.90 -4.18 -61.98
CA PHE A 27 16.92 -2.89 -61.30
C PHE A 27 17.07 -3.10 -59.80
N ALA A 28 17.85 -2.24 -59.14
CA ALA A 28 18.04 -2.30 -57.69
C ALA A 28 17.93 -0.92 -57.04
N THR A 29 17.49 -0.91 -55.77
CA THR A 29 17.52 0.27 -54.90
C THR A 29 17.54 -0.17 -53.45
N THR A 30 17.88 0.75 -52.54
CA THR A 30 17.79 0.51 -51.09
C THR A 30 16.79 1.48 -50.49
N LEU A 31 15.71 0.97 -49.92
CA LEU A 31 14.71 1.76 -49.20
C LEU A 31 15.16 1.88 -47.73
N GLN A 32 15.41 3.10 -47.27
CA GLN A 32 15.91 3.35 -45.91
C GLN A 32 14.80 3.72 -44.91
N THR A 33 13.65 4.18 -45.38
CA THR A 33 12.52 4.58 -44.51
C THR A 33 11.53 3.43 -44.38
N SER A 34 11.07 3.15 -43.17
CA SER A 34 10.05 2.14 -42.93
C SER A 34 8.67 2.63 -43.37
N GLY A 35 7.85 1.74 -43.92
CA GLY A 35 6.46 1.98 -44.26
C GLY A 35 6.01 1.23 -45.49
N ALA A 36 4.78 1.50 -45.93
CA ALA A 36 4.20 0.90 -47.12
C ALA A 36 4.65 1.66 -48.38
N TYR A 37 5.27 0.96 -49.31
CA TYR A 37 5.66 1.49 -50.62
C TYR A 37 4.81 0.85 -51.72
N SER A 38 4.30 1.68 -52.63
CA SER A 38 3.78 1.25 -53.91
C SER A 38 4.90 1.31 -54.93
N VAL A 39 5.38 0.14 -55.34
CA VAL A 39 6.41 0.01 -56.37
C VAL A 39 5.72 -0.14 -57.71
N ALA A 40 6.06 0.73 -58.66
CA ALA A 40 5.55 0.72 -60.02
C ALA A 40 6.69 0.46 -61.01
N ALA A 41 6.45 -0.46 -61.95
CA ALA A 41 7.32 -0.71 -63.09
C ALA A 41 6.57 -0.33 -64.37
N LEU A 42 7.11 0.64 -65.10
CA LEU A 42 6.55 1.14 -66.35
C LEU A 42 7.43 0.69 -67.52
N VAL A 43 6.81 0.24 -68.60
CA VAL A 43 7.46 0.00 -69.90
C VAL A 43 6.88 1.03 -70.86
N GLY A 44 7.70 2.02 -71.24
CA GLY A 44 7.16 3.25 -71.84
C GLY A 44 6.23 3.97 -70.87
N ASP A 45 5.00 4.25 -71.28
CA ASP A 45 3.97 4.91 -70.46
C ASP A 45 2.95 3.92 -69.84
N CYS A 46 3.14 2.61 -70.02
CA CYS A 46 2.22 1.57 -69.56
C CYS A 46 2.78 0.79 -68.37
N SER A 47 1.93 0.44 -67.40
CA SER A 47 2.33 -0.43 -66.27
C SER A 47 2.59 -1.86 -66.74
N ALA A 48 3.70 -2.43 -66.28
CA ALA A 48 4.03 -3.82 -66.50
C ALA A 48 2.99 -4.75 -65.83
N ALA A 49 2.75 -5.92 -66.43
CA ALA A 49 1.79 -6.88 -65.90
C ALA A 49 2.13 -7.27 -64.45
N GLY A 50 1.14 -7.19 -63.54
CA GLY A 50 1.30 -7.51 -62.13
C GLY A 50 1.95 -6.40 -61.28
N TRP A 51 2.03 -5.18 -61.82
CA TRP A 51 2.45 -3.96 -61.13
C TRP A 51 1.34 -2.90 -61.22
N PRO A 52 1.19 -2.02 -60.22
CA PRO A 52 2.05 -1.82 -59.05
C PRO A 52 1.92 -2.93 -57.98
N ARG A 53 2.95 -3.06 -57.14
CA ARG A 53 2.97 -3.97 -55.99
C ARG A 53 3.20 -3.19 -54.70
N VAL A 54 2.59 -3.66 -53.62
CA VAL A 54 2.79 -3.10 -52.28
C VAL A 54 3.93 -3.84 -51.59
N LEU A 55 4.92 -3.10 -51.11
CA LEU A 55 6.03 -3.60 -50.31
C LEU A 55 5.97 -2.96 -48.92
N GLN A 56 5.94 -3.78 -47.88
CA GLN A 56 6.04 -3.29 -46.50
C GLN A 56 7.49 -3.34 -46.05
N VAL A 57 8.09 -2.17 -45.81
CA VAL A 57 9.43 -2.05 -45.22
C VAL A 57 9.25 -1.86 -43.72
N VAL A 58 9.81 -2.75 -42.91
CA VAL A 58 9.77 -2.67 -41.44
C VAL A 58 11.06 -2.06 -40.90
N ALA A 59 10.98 -1.40 -39.75
CA ALA A 59 12.14 -0.87 -39.05
C ALA A 59 13.13 -1.99 -38.70
N GLY A 60 14.43 -1.67 -38.78
CA GLY A 60 15.51 -2.59 -38.42
C GLY A 60 15.60 -2.86 -36.90
N PRO A 61 16.73 -3.46 -36.45
CA PRO A 61 17.04 -3.59 -35.04
C PRO A 61 17.05 -2.23 -34.34
N CYS A 62 16.53 -2.19 -33.11
CA CYS A 62 16.47 -0.97 -32.31
C CYS A 62 17.88 -0.44 -31.98
N ASP A 63 18.04 0.88 -32.07
CA ASP A 63 19.25 1.61 -31.73
C ASP A 63 18.96 2.57 -30.56
N PRO A 64 19.55 2.36 -29.36
CA PRO A 64 19.34 3.24 -28.21
C PRO A 64 19.65 4.71 -28.49
N ASP A 65 20.58 5.01 -29.40
CA ASP A 65 20.96 6.37 -29.75
C ASP A 65 19.94 7.09 -30.64
N ARG A 66 19.03 6.33 -31.27
CA ARG A 66 17.93 6.86 -32.09
C ARG A 66 16.57 6.80 -31.40
N CYS A 67 16.48 6.13 -30.26
CA CYS A 67 15.27 6.12 -29.45
C CYS A 67 14.97 7.53 -28.91
N VAL A 68 13.68 7.85 -28.82
CA VAL A 68 13.19 9.15 -28.38
C VAL A 68 12.41 8.98 -27.08
N LEU A 69 12.86 9.65 -26.03
CA LEU A 69 12.13 9.74 -24.77
C LEU A 69 11.31 11.04 -24.75
N SER A 70 10.03 10.95 -24.40
CA SER A 70 9.10 12.07 -24.33
C SER A 70 8.26 12.01 -23.05
N GLY A 71 7.70 13.14 -22.63
CA GLY A 71 6.82 13.25 -21.47
C GLY A 71 7.06 14.52 -20.66
N ASP A 72 6.04 14.94 -19.90
CA ASP A 72 6.03 16.22 -19.18
C ASP A 72 7.16 16.32 -18.14
N ALA A 73 7.57 15.17 -17.57
CA ALA A 73 8.61 15.12 -16.55
C ALA A 73 10.00 15.58 -17.04
N LEU A 74 10.26 15.58 -18.36
CA LEU A 74 11.49 16.13 -18.96
C LEU A 74 11.55 17.67 -18.85
N GLY A 75 10.40 18.33 -18.76
CA GLY A 75 10.31 19.79 -18.62
C GLY A 75 10.16 20.25 -17.17
N ALA A 76 9.30 19.57 -16.40
CA ALA A 76 9.10 19.86 -14.99
C ALA A 76 8.75 18.59 -14.21
N CYS A 77 9.54 18.31 -13.17
CA CYS A 77 9.29 17.19 -12.27
C CYS A 77 9.48 17.62 -10.80
N ALA A 78 8.96 16.81 -9.89
CA ALA A 78 9.07 17.04 -8.46
C ALA A 78 9.44 15.75 -7.73
N THR A 79 10.17 15.90 -6.63
CA THR A 79 10.63 14.79 -5.80
C THR A 79 9.48 13.99 -5.17
N GLY A 80 9.66 12.68 -4.99
CA GLY A 80 8.68 11.79 -4.36
C GLY A 80 7.37 11.61 -5.14
N ARG A 81 7.30 12.07 -6.40
CA ARG A 81 6.16 11.83 -7.30
C ARG A 81 6.56 10.83 -8.38
N LYS A 82 5.62 9.97 -8.78
CA LYS A 82 5.77 9.08 -9.94
C LYS A 82 5.86 9.94 -11.21
N LEU A 83 7.01 9.87 -11.87
CA LEU A 83 7.29 10.54 -13.14
C LEU A 83 6.95 9.56 -14.26
N SER A 84 6.06 9.96 -15.17
CA SER A 84 5.66 9.15 -16.32
C SER A 84 6.28 9.71 -17.60
N LEU A 85 6.95 8.85 -18.36
CA LEU A 85 7.62 9.12 -19.62
C LEU A 85 7.22 8.03 -20.63
N GLN A 86 7.45 8.30 -21.91
CA GLN A 86 7.22 7.36 -23.00
C GLN A 86 8.47 7.29 -23.87
N LEU A 87 8.96 6.07 -24.12
CA LEU A 87 10.06 5.80 -25.02
C LEU A 87 9.52 5.28 -26.34
N GLN A 88 9.85 5.95 -27.44
CA GLN A 88 9.66 5.44 -28.79
C GLN A 88 10.94 4.73 -29.23
N ALA A 89 10.86 3.42 -29.45
CA ALA A 89 11.97 2.65 -30.00
C ALA A 89 12.11 2.93 -31.50
N SER A 90 13.36 3.14 -31.95
CA SER A 90 13.70 3.45 -33.33
C SER A 90 14.94 2.71 -33.79
N ASP A 91 15.05 2.40 -35.07
CA ASP A 91 16.26 1.80 -35.66
C ASP A 91 17.38 2.83 -35.90
N ARG A 92 18.54 2.35 -36.36
CA ARG A 92 19.72 3.19 -36.70
C ARG A 92 19.45 4.30 -37.73
N TYR A 93 18.41 4.14 -38.55
CA TYR A 93 17.98 5.10 -39.57
C TYR A 93 16.92 6.08 -39.04
N GLY A 94 16.49 5.93 -37.79
CA GLY A 94 15.47 6.75 -37.15
C GLY A 94 14.04 6.31 -37.45
N ASN A 95 13.85 5.11 -37.97
CA ASN A 95 12.51 4.58 -38.23
C ASN A 95 11.88 4.04 -36.93
N PRO A 96 10.64 4.43 -36.59
CA PRO A 96 9.97 3.91 -35.41
C PRO A 96 9.65 2.43 -35.56
N ARG A 97 9.83 1.68 -34.48
CA ARG A 97 9.39 0.29 -34.38
C ARG A 97 7.86 0.23 -34.42
N SER A 98 7.31 -0.72 -35.17
CA SER A 98 5.86 -0.93 -35.31
C SER A 98 5.31 -2.05 -34.42
N MET A 99 6.19 -2.72 -33.68
CA MET A 99 5.86 -3.79 -32.73
C MET A 99 6.78 -3.65 -31.53
N GLY A 100 6.27 -4.01 -30.35
CA GLY A 100 7.06 -4.15 -29.14
C GLY A 100 7.96 -5.40 -29.14
N GLY A 101 8.41 -5.79 -27.95
CA GLY A 101 9.21 -6.98 -27.70
C GLY A 101 10.73 -6.73 -27.60
N ASP A 102 11.18 -5.48 -27.66
CA ASP A 102 12.57 -5.15 -27.35
C ASP A 102 12.77 -5.13 -25.83
N MET A 103 13.91 -5.64 -25.36
CA MET A 103 14.28 -5.59 -23.94
C MET A 103 14.78 -4.18 -23.62
N VAL A 104 13.89 -3.32 -23.13
CA VAL A 104 14.18 -1.92 -22.80
C VAL A 104 14.41 -1.76 -21.30
N GLU A 105 15.55 -1.18 -20.92
CA GLU A 105 15.83 -0.75 -19.55
C GLU A 105 16.14 0.75 -19.55
N VAL A 106 15.51 1.50 -18.65
CA VAL A 106 15.76 2.93 -18.47
C VAL A 106 16.17 3.18 -17.02
N PHE A 107 17.20 3.99 -16.82
CA PHE A 107 17.64 4.37 -15.47
C PHE A 107 18.13 5.82 -15.44
N ALA A 108 18.03 6.44 -14.27
CA ALA A 108 18.48 7.79 -14.00
C ALA A 108 19.68 7.79 -13.05
N LYS A 109 20.68 8.64 -13.30
CA LYS A 109 21.88 8.79 -12.46
C LYS A 109 22.08 10.26 -12.08
N PRO A 110 22.26 10.61 -10.80
CA PRO A 110 22.56 11.97 -10.40
C PRO A 110 23.90 12.40 -10.99
N ARG A 111 23.93 13.60 -11.58
CA ARG A 111 25.11 14.12 -12.29
C ARG A 111 26.32 14.39 -11.38
N ASP A 112 26.06 14.72 -10.11
CA ASP A 112 27.09 15.09 -9.13
C ASP A 112 27.50 13.95 -8.19
N SER A 113 26.81 12.81 -8.24
CA SER A 113 27.06 11.67 -7.34
C SER A 113 28.01 10.67 -7.99
N ARG A 114 29.17 10.40 -7.35
CA ARG A 114 30.14 9.36 -7.76
C ARG A 114 29.56 7.94 -7.57
N GLY A 115 28.54 7.59 -8.35
CA GLY A 115 28.05 6.22 -8.57
C GLY A 115 26.98 5.69 -7.62
N ALA A 116 26.63 6.36 -6.52
CA ALA A 116 25.81 5.78 -5.45
C ALA A 116 24.28 6.01 -5.53
N GLY A 117 23.75 6.60 -6.62
CA GLY A 117 22.34 7.02 -6.71
C GLY A 117 21.58 6.56 -7.95
N ARG A 118 21.89 5.39 -8.55
CA ARG A 118 21.16 4.91 -9.73
C ARG A 118 19.71 4.57 -9.36
N VAL A 119 18.76 5.19 -10.05
CA VAL A 119 17.33 4.88 -9.93
C VAL A 119 16.89 4.14 -11.19
N GLU A 120 16.41 2.91 -11.03
CA GLU A 120 15.85 2.12 -12.13
C GLU A 120 14.39 2.51 -12.37
N ALA A 121 13.99 2.57 -13.64
CA ALA A 121 12.61 2.83 -14.03
C ALA A 121 11.83 1.54 -14.27
N GLU A 122 10.55 1.56 -13.92
CA GLU A 122 9.59 0.57 -14.36
C GLU A 122 9.30 0.80 -15.85
N VAL A 123 9.48 -0.23 -16.68
CA VAL A 123 9.22 -0.17 -18.12
C VAL A 123 8.12 -1.15 -18.49
N VAL A 124 7.11 -0.68 -19.21
CA VAL A 124 5.98 -1.47 -19.70
C VAL A 124 5.91 -1.34 -21.21
N ASP A 125 5.94 -2.45 -21.93
CA ASP A 125 5.80 -2.49 -23.38
C ASP A 125 4.32 -2.36 -23.79
N ASN A 126 4.00 -1.38 -24.65
CA ASN A 126 2.66 -1.17 -25.18
C ASN A 126 2.38 -2.05 -26.43
N ALA A 127 3.32 -2.91 -26.82
CA ALA A 127 3.29 -3.81 -27.96
C ALA A 127 3.20 -3.13 -29.34
N ASP A 128 3.34 -1.81 -29.39
CA ASP A 128 3.29 -0.98 -30.61
C ASP A 128 4.63 -0.34 -30.97
N GLY A 129 5.71 -0.73 -30.28
CA GLY A 129 7.04 -0.12 -30.41
C GLY A 129 7.27 1.08 -29.47
N THR A 130 6.28 1.39 -28.62
CA THR A 130 6.42 2.34 -27.52
C THR A 130 6.46 1.65 -26.17
N TYR A 131 7.18 2.25 -25.23
CA TYR A 131 7.37 1.73 -23.89
C TYR A 131 7.01 2.83 -22.88
N ALA A 132 6.07 2.54 -21.99
CA ALA A 132 5.75 3.40 -20.86
C ALA A 132 6.83 3.26 -19.80
N VAL A 133 7.44 4.37 -19.40
CA VAL A 133 8.55 4.43 -18.44
C VAL A 133 8.10 5.19 -17.22
N ALA A 134 8.27 4.62 -16.03
CA ALA A 134 7.91 5.29 -14.79
C ALA A 134 8.98 5.17 -13.71
N LEU A 135 9.30 6.27 -13.03
CA LEU A 135 10.31 6.29 -11.96
C LEU A 135 9.98 7.36 -10.90
N VAL A 136 10.55 7.21 -9.70
CA VAL A 136 10.40 8.19 -8.61
C VAL A 136 11.79 8.68 -8.21
N LEU A 137 11.99 10.00 -8.23
CA LEU A 137 13.23 10.63 -7.78
C LEU A 137 13.02 11.22 -6.39
N GLU A 138 13.82 10.80 -5.41
CA GLU A 138 13.72 11.33 -4.03
C GLU A 138 14.60 12.57 -3.81
N GLU A 139 15.65 12.72 -4.61
CA GLU A 139 16.61 13.82 -4.49
C GLU A 139 16.31 14.94 -5.49
N ALA A 140 16.33 16.19 -5.01
CA ALA A 140 16.20 17.39 -5.84
C ALA A 140 17.53 17.75 -6.53
N ALA A 141 18.08 16.80 -7.28
CA ALA A 141 19.33 16.91 -8.03
C ALA A 141 19.09 16.67 -9.52
N ILE A 142 19.98 17.16 -10.39
CA ILE A 142 19.89 16.87 -11.83
C ILE A 142 20.30 15.41 -12.06
N HIS A 143 19.42 14.63 -12.68
CA HIS A 143 19.67 13.24 -13.03
C HIS A 143 19.76 13.07 -14.55
N ASP A 144 20.86 12.50 -15.02
CA ASP A 144 21.04 12.09 -16.42
C ASP A 144 20.30 10.76 -16.64
N VAL A 145 19.45 10.70 -17.66
CA VAL A 145 18.66 9.52 -18.02
C VAL A 145 19.38 8.75 -19.12
N HIS A 146 19.51 7.44 -18.92
CA HIS A 146 20.14 6.52 -19.84
C HIS A 146 19.15 5.45 -20.31
N VAL A 147 19.24 5.12 -21.59
CA VAL A 147 18.40 4.11 -22.23
C VAL A 147 19.26 2.95 -22.71
N ASN A 148 18.90 1.73 -22.29
CA ASN A 148 19.46 0.49 -22.80
C ASN A 148 18.38 -0.27 -23.57
N VAL A 149 18.72 -0.80 -24.74
CA VAL A 149 17.83 -1.65 -25.52
C VAL A 149 18.58 -2.87 -26.02
N ASN A 150 18.05 -4.06 -25.75
CA ASN A 150 18.62 -5.35 -26.19
C ASN A 150 20.11 -5.52 -25.81
N GLY A 151 20.50 -5.02 -24.64
CA GLY A 151 21.89 -5.08 -24.14
C GLY A 151 22.83 -4.02 -24.70
N LEU A 152 22.35 -3.13 -25.58
CA LEU A 152 23.10 -1.96 -26.05
C LEU A 152 22.69 -0.73 -25.24
N SER A 153 23.67 0.04 -24.75
CA SER A 153 23.44 1.31 -24.06
C SER A 153 23.58 2.49 -25.01
N ASP A 154 22.91 3.59 -24.68
CA ASP A 154 23.17 4.88 -25.32
C ASP A 154 24.64 5.32 -25.17
N SER A 155 25.16 6.02 -26.18
CA SER A 155 26.54 6.52 -26.16
C SER A 155 26.69 7.71 -25.21
N ARG A 156 25.61 8.46 -25.01
CA ARG A 156 25.52 9.56 -24.05
C ARG A 156 24.08 9.78 -23.63
N SER A 157 23.90 10.22 -22.38
CA SER A 157 22.62 10.71 -21.92
C SER A 157 22.22 11.97 -22.71
N ARG A 158 21.08 11.90 -23.39
CA ARG A 158 20.48 13.02 -24.13
C ARG A 158 19.41 13.75 -23.34
N TYR A 159 18.94 13.14 -22.25
CA TYR A 159 17.81 13.58 -21.46
C TYR A 159 18.22 13.71 -20.00
N PHE A 160 17.76 14.75 -19.33
CA PHE A 160 17.97 14.91 -17.91
C PHE A 160 16.65 15.25 -17.22
N LEU A 161 16.53 14.85 -15.96
CA LEU A 161 15.41 15.18 -15.08
C LEU A 161 15.93 16.10 -13.99
N ALA A 162 15.27 17.24 -13.81
CA ALA A 162 15.59 18.23 -12.79
C ALA A 162 14.43 18.36 -11.79
N PRO A 163 14.23 17.37 -10.90
CA PRO A 163 13.17 17.39 -9.91
C PRO A 163 13.34 18.56 -8.94
N THR A 164 12.27 19.33 -8.79
CA THR A 164 12.14 20.33 -7.73
C THR A 164 11.65 19.68 -6.43
N LEU A 165 11.85 20.33 -5.29
CA LEU A 165 11.24 19.87 -4.04
C LEU A 165 9.71 19.92 -4.18
N ALA A 166 9.04 18.78 -4.00
CA ALA A 166 7.58 18.74 -4.05
C ALA A 166 6.96 19.57 -2.91
N PRO A 167 5.74 20.12 -3.11
CA PRO A 167 5.00 20.74 -2.03
C PRO A 167 4.84 19.79 -0.84
N LEU A 168 5.04 20.31 0.37
CA LEU A 168 4.86 19.53 1.59
C LEU A 168 3.41 19.05 1.72
N THR A 169 3.26 17.78 2.09
CA THR A 169 1.98 17.22 2.51
C THR A 169 1.85 17.25 4.03
N ALA A 170 0.65 17.05 4.55
CA ALA A 170 0.42 16.98 5.99
C ALA A 170 1.29 15.90 6.66
N ALA A 171 1.51 14.76 5.99
CA ALA A 171 2.34 13.66 6.49
C ALA A 171 3.83 14.04 6.63
N ASP A 172 4.29 15.02 5.83
CA ASP A 172 5.68 15.49 5.84
C ASP A 172 5.95 16.53 6.94
N CYS A 173 4.92 16.92 7.71
CA CYS A 173 4.99 18.00 8.69
C CYS A 173 4.78 17.47 10.11
N THR A 174 5.34 18.18 11.08
CA THR A 174 5.21 17.88 12.52
C THR A 174 4.87 19.14 13.29
N VAL A 175 4.19 18.94 14.42
CA VAL A 175 3.87 20.00 15.37
C VAL A 175 4.85 19.95 16.54
N ARG A 176 5.35 21.11 16.97
CA ARG A 176 6.30 21.29 18.07
C ARG A 176 5.85 22.44 18.98
N GLY A 177 6.39 22.48 20.19
CA GLY A 177 6.22 23.61 21.13
C GLY A 177 4.96 23.57 21.99
N VAL A 178 4.08 22.56 21.82
CA VAL A 178 2.89 22.39 22.68
C VAL A 178 2.78 20.96 23.22
N ALA A 179 3.21 19.96 22.45
CA ALA A 179 3.24 18.57 22.91
C ALA A 179 4.34 18.39 23.97
N GLY A 180 3.93 18.22 25.24
CA GLY A 180 4.81 17.95 26.38
C GLY A 180 4.95 19.10 27.39
N ASP A 181 4.39 20.28 27.11
CA ASP A 181 4.29 21.36 28.10
C ASP A 181 3.01 21.22 28.94
N GLU A 182 3.06 21.63 30.21
CA GLU A 182 1.89 21.73 31.11
C GLU A 182 1.52 23.22 31.28
N PRO A 183 0.82 23.82 30.29
CA PRO A 183 0.47 25.23 30.36
C PRO A 183 -0.48 25.53 31.51
N SER A 184 -0.36 26.72 32.10
CA SER A 184 -1.30 27.18 33.11
C SER A 184 -2.42 28.02 32.49
N LEU A 185 -3.54 28.11 33.21
CA LEU A 185 -4.68 28.91 32.80
C LEU A 185 -4.27 30.37 32.52
N CYS A 186 -4.72 30.90 31.37
CA CYS A 186 -4.38 32.22 30.83
C CYS A 186 -2.96 32.35 30.25
N ASP A 187 -2.16 31.28 30.20
CA ASP A 187 -0.88 31.32 29.49
C ASP A 187 -1.02 31.30 27.98
N VAL A 188 0.08 31.65 27.31
CA VAL A 188 0.24 31.59 25.87
C VAL A 188 1.40 30.67 25.53
N THR A 189 1.13 29.63 24.74
CA THR A 189 2.16 28.71 24.25
C THR A 189 2.35 28.88 22.75
N ALA A 190 3.60 28.84 22.28
CA ALA A 190 3.91 28.96 20.86
C ALA A 190 3.91 27.57 20.19
N LEU A 191 2.92 27.34 19.33
CA LEU A 191 2.85 26.16 18.47
C LEU A 191 3.63 26.39 17.18
N TYR A 192 4.52 25.46 16.84
CA TYR A 192 5.27 25.49 15.59
C TYR A 192 4.87 24.34 14.67
N VAL A 193 4.64 24.65 13.40
CA VAL A 193 4.46 23.66 12.33
C VAL A 193 5.69 23.74 11.42
N GLN A 194 6.38 22.62 11.28
CA GLN A 194 7.61 22.52 10.50
C GLN A 194 7.75 21.14 9.84
N PRO A 195 8.59 20.99 8.81
CA PRO A 195 8.81 19.70 8.15
C PRO A 195 9.42 18.67 9.12
N ALA A 196 9.02 17.41 8.98
CA ALA A 196 9.58 16.28 9.74
C ALA A 196 11.03 16.01 9.32
N ASN A 197 11.30 16.10 8.01
CA ASN A 197 12.62 15.94 7.42
C ASN A 197 13.31 17.31 7.30
N PRO A 198 14.47 17.53 7.92
CA PRO A 198 15.20 18.81 7.89
C PRO A 198 15.64 19.27 6.49
N ILE A 199 15.74 18.36 5.52
CA ILE A 199 16.09 18.69 4.13
C ILE A 199 14.96 19.42 3.43
N ARG A 200 13.71 19.25 3.91
CA ARG A 200 12.54 19.95 3.37
C ARG A 200 12.31 21.27 4.08
N GLU A 201 11.71 22.21 3.37
CA GLU A 201 11.49 23.57 3.85
C GLU A 201 10.06 24.02 3.54
N MET A 202 9.42 24.78 4.45
CA MET A 202 8.12 25.39 4.16
C MET A 202 8.31 26.69 3.36
N SER A 203 7.46 26.89 2.36
CA SER A 203 7.50 28.05 1.46
C SER A 203 6.77 29.28 2.02
N GLY A 204 5.91 29.07 3.01
CA GLY A 204 5.01 30.08 3.56
C GLY A 204 3.71 30.24 2.76
N ARG A 205 3.50 29.41 1.73
CA ARG A 205 2.27 29.36 0.92
C ARG A 205 1.35 28.21 1.33
N GLU A 206 1.78 27.34 2.23
CA GLU A 206 1.03 26.20 2.71
C GLU A 206 -0.21 26.66 3.50
N ALA A 207 -1.36 26.04 3.24
CA ALA A 207 -2.62 26.35 3.91
C ALA A 207 -2.69 25.65 5.28
N VAL A 208 -1.92 26.17 6.25
CA VAL A 208 -1.89 25.66 7.63
C VAL A 208 -3.03 26.26 8.44
N VAL A 209 -3.79 25.40 9.12
CA VAL A 209 -4.86 25.80 10.05
C VAL A 209 -4.62 25.12 11.39
N VAL A 210 -4.66 25.92 12.46
CA VAL A 210 -4.58 25.46 13.84
C VAL A 210 -5.92 25.72 14.50
N THR A 211 -6.58 24.67 14.98
CA THR A 211 -7.88 24.72 15.66
C THR A 211 -7.73 24.16 17.07
N VAL A 212 -8.26 24.87 18.06
CA VAL A 212 -8.25 24.44 19.46
C VAL A 212 -9.68 24.26 19.92
N HIS A 213 -9.94 23.09 20.50
CA HIS A 213 -11.19 22.74 21.15
C HIS A 213 -11.01 22.81 22.66
N THR A 214 -11.84 23.60 23.33
CA THR A 214 -11.85 23.71 24.79
C THR A 214 -12.59 22.54 25.43
N PRO A 215 -12.37 22.25 26.72
CA PRO A 215 -13.14 21.28 27.50
C PRO A 215 -14.66 21.53 27.46
N SER A 216 -15.08 22.81 27.41
CA SER A 216 -16.50 23.19 27.26
C SER A 216 -17.10 22.89 25.88
N GLY A 217 -16.28 22.48 24.91
CA GLY A 217 -16.69 22.13 23.55
C GLY A 217 -16.69 23.31 22.56
N LEU A 218 -16.17 24.48 22.94
CA LEU A 218 -15.94 25.59 22.01
C LEU A 218 -14.75 25.28 21.11
N ALA A 219 -14.81 25.73 19.86
CA ALA A 219 -13.73 25.57 18.89
C ALA A 219 -13.36 26.94 18.30
N PHE A 220 -12.08 27.26 18.28
CA PHE A 220 -11.59 28.48 17.64
C PHE A 220 -10.33 28.22 16.80
N ASN A 221 -10.21 28.98 15.71
CA ASN A 221 -9.02 28.94 14.85
C ASN A 221 -8.00 29.94 15.37
N ASN A 222 -6.78 29.47 15.61
CA ASN A 222 -5.69 30.33 16.03
C ASN A 222 -5.02 31.00 14.83
N PRO A 223 -4.54 32.24 15.00
CA PRO A 223 -3.78 32.92 13.97
C PRO A 223 -2.47 32.15 13.71
N VAL A 224 -2.12 31.99 12.43
CA VAL A 224 -0.90 31.32 12.01
C VAL A 224 -0.05 32.31 11.21
N LYS A 225 1.24 32.44 11.57
CA LYS A 225 2.19 33.33 10.92
C LYS A 225 3.40 32.57 10.42
N PHE A 226 3.82 32.83 9.19
CA PHE A 226 5.05 32.25 8.65
C PHE A 226 6.30 32.99 9.14
N GLU A 227 7.21 32.27 9.79
CA GLU A 227 8.52 32.74 10.22
C GLU A 227 9.56 32.48 9.13
N LYS A 228 9.87 33.51 8.33
CA LYS A 228 10.82 33.37 7.19
C LYS A 228 12.22 32.90 7.60
N GLY A 229 12.71 33.28 8.78
CA GLY A 229 14.06 32.94 9.24
C GLY A 229 14.25 31.44 9.47
N ASN A 230 13.26 30.77 10.07
CA ASN A 230 13.30 29.34 10.40
C ASN A 230 12.44 28.49 9.46
N ARG A 231 11.83 29.10 8.44
CA ARG A 231 10.92 28.47 7.46
C ARG A 231 9.88 27.53 8.09
N ARG A 232 9.20 28.03 9.12
CA ARG A 232 8.15 27.33 9.87
C ARG A 232 6.95 28.24 10.10
N PHE A 233 5.78 27.67 10.35
CA PHE A 233 4.64 28.44 10.81
C PHE A 233 4.59 28.45 12.34
N ALA A 234 4.29 29.60 12.91
CA ALA A 234 4.10 29.79 14.34
C ALA A 234 2.67 30.24 14.63
N SER A 235 2.06 29.70 15.68
CA SER A 235 0.72 30.04 16.13
C SER A 235 0.70 30.18 17.65
N PRO A 236 0.32 31.36 18.20
CA PRO A 236 0.12 31.50 19.63
C PRO A 236 -1.21 30.84 20.03
N VAL A 237 -1.13 29.91 20.99
CA VAL A 237 -2.29 29.23 21.56
C VAL A 237 -2.56 29.81 22.95
N TYR A 238 -3.77 30.33 23.15
CA TYR A 238 -4.22 30.91 24.43
C TYR A 238 -5.07 29.89 25.18
N TRP A 239 -4.72 29.63 26.43
CA TRP A 239 -5.43 28.65 27.27
C TRP A 239 -6.48 29.36 28.13
N VAL A 240 -7.74 29.25 27.73
CA VAL A 240 -8.85 30.04 28.31
C VAL A 240 -9.64 29.29 29.39
N GLU A 241 -9.52 27.96 29.44
CA GLU A 241 -10.19 27.11 30.39
C GLU A 241 -9.18 26.15 31.04
N PRO A 242 -9.41 25.68 32.28
CA PRO A 242 -8.65 24.57 32.84
C PRO A 242 -9.17 23.21 32.33
N GLY A 243 -8.27 22.23 32.21
CA GLY A 243 -8.57 20.87 31.75
C GLY A 243 -8.14 20.58 30.31
N ALA A 244 -8.59 19.42 29.79
CA ALA A 244 -8.13 18.84 28.54
C ALA A 244 -8.59 19.61 27.28
N HIS A 245 -7.66 20.31 26.64
CA HIS A 245 -7.88 20.95 25.33
C HIS A 245 -7.45 20.02 24.20
N SER A 246 -8.22 19.94 23.11
CA SER A 246 -7.84 19.19 21.92
C SER A 246 -7.34 20.13 20.83
N VAL A 247 -6.07 19.99 20.44
CA VAL A 247 -5.40 20.82 19.45
C VAL A 247 -5.30 20.06 18.13
N ALA A 248 -5.98 20.55 17.10
CA ALA A 248 -5.94 20.01 15.74
C ALA A 248 -5.15 20.94 14.82
N VAL A 249 -4.15 20.39 14.13
CA VAL A 249 -3.40 21.12 13.09
C VAL A 249 -3.61 20.41 11.76
N THR A 250 -3.97 21.18 10.73
CA THR A 250 -4.16 20.68 9.38
C THR A 250 -3.31 21.45 8.37
N LEU A 251 -2.88 20.78 7.31
CA LEU A 251 -2.23 21.38 6.14
C LEU A 251 -3.02 21.01 4.90
N SER A 252 -3.52 22.00 4.18
CA SER A 252 -4.39 21.83 3.01
C SER A 252 -5.61 20.94 3.30
N GLY A 253 -6.19 21.09 4.49
CA GLY A 253 -7.37 20.35 4.95
C GLY A 253 -7.11 18.92 5.47
N LYS A 254 -5.86 18.42 5.44
CA LYS A 254 -5.49 17.12 6.02
C LYS A 254 -4.80 17.30 7.37
N ALA A 255 -5.15 16.49 8.36
CA ALA A 255 -4.52 16.53 9.69
C ALA A 255 -3.05 16.10 9.64
N LEU A 256 -2.21 16.78 10.43
CA LEU A 256 -0.81 16.40 10.60
C LEU A 256 -0.69 15.11 11.44
N PRO A 257 0.39 14.33 11.26
CA PRO A 257 0.72 13.21 12.13
C PRO A 257 0.68 13.60 13.62
N GLY A 258 -0.08 12.86 14.42
CA GLY A 258 -0.25 13.12 15.85
C GLY A 258 -1.28 14.19 16.19
N CYS A 259 -2.00 14.76 15.21
CA CYS A 259 -3.13 15.64 15.44
C CYS A 259 -4.48 14.92 15.22
N PRO A 260 -5.51 15.23 16.03
CA PRO A 260 -5.45 16.10 17.20
C PRO A 260 -4.69 15.45 18.38
N PHE A 261 -4.07 16.27 19.22
CA PHE A 261 -3.48 15.84 20.49
C PHE A 261 -4.09 16.61 21.66
N LEU A 262 -4.05 16.02 22.85
CA LEU A 262 -4.59 16.62 24.07
C LEU A 262 -3.51 17.40 24.82
N VAL A 263 -3.90 18.54 25.37
CA VAL A 263 -3.09 19.41 26.22
C VAL A 263 -3.86 19.67 27.50
N GLU A 264 -3.30 19.27 28.64
CA GLU A 264 -3.89 19.52 29.95
C GLU A 264 -3.48 20.91 30.45
N VAL A 265 -4.46 21.78 30.67
CA VAL A 265 -4.24 23.12 31.22
C VAL A 265 -4.50 23.11 32.72
N ARG A 266 -3.49 23.47 33.52
CA ARG A 266 -3.61 23.54 34.99
C ARG A 266 -4.22 24.86 35.43
N ASP A 267 -5.11 24.83 36.43
CA ASP A 267 -5.50 26.04 37.16
C ASP A 267 -4.57 26.27 38.36
N PRO A 268 -3.66 27.26 38.32
CA PRO A 268 -2.78 27.56 39.45
C PRO A 268 -3.52 28.09 40.69
N ARG A 269 -4.81 28.43 40.59
CA ARG A 269 -5.66 28.89 41.71
C ARG A 269 -6.63 27.81 42.23
N GLY A 270 -6.74 26.67 41.53
CA GLY A 270 -7.62 25.55 41.88
C GLY A 270 -6.98 24.53 42.82
N GLU A 271 -5.70 24.67 43.16
CA GLU A 271 -5.05 23.83 44.17
C GLU A 271 -5.45 24.30 45.57
N GLU A 272 -6.45 23.66 46.18
CA GLU A 272 -6.64 23.75 47.64
C GLU A 272 -5.37 23.22 48.32
N LEU A 273 -4.68 24.12 49.01
CA LEU A 273 -3.61 23.78 49.94
C LEU A 273 -4.21 22.86 51.02
N ASP A 274 -3.66 21.66 51.14
CA ASP A 274 -3.91 20.84 52.33
C ASP A 274 -3.40 21.56 53.59
N ALA A 275 -3.86 21.15 54.77
CA ALA A 275 -3.57 21.80 56.05
C ALA A 275 -2.07 21.88 56.44
N MET A 276 -1.17 21.41 55.55
CA MET A 276 0.28 21.40 55.72
C MET A 276 1.04 22.05 54.55
N GLY A 277 0.36 22.69 53.59
CA GLY A 277 0.96 23.57 52.59
C GLY A 277 1.76 22.86 51.50
N LYS A 278 1.30 21.70 50.99
CA LYS A 278 1.88 21.03 49.82
C LYS A 278 0.84 20.84 48.71
N PRO A 279 1.25 20.87 47.42
CA PRO A 279 0.32 20.72 46.30
C PRO A 279 -0.24 19.29 46.27
N GLY A 280 -1.56 19.17 46.43
CA GLY A 280 -2.29 17.90 46.50
C GLY A 280 -2.60 17.33 45.12
N ARG A 281 -2.18 16.09 44.86
CA ARG A 281 -2.52 15.32 43.66
C ARG A 281 -3.96 14.78 43.83
N SER A 282 -4.93 15.28 43.06
CA SER A 282 -6.29 14.75 43.09
C SER A 282 -6.41 13.49 42.22
N SER A 283 -6.46 12.32 42.86
CA SER A 283 -6.89 11.07 42.22
C SER A 283 -8.40 10.92 42.35
N SER A 284 -9.11 10.86 41.22
CA SER A 284 -10.52 10.49 41.15
C SER A 284 -10.66 8.96 41.24
N GLU A 285 -10.98 8.45 42.43
CA GLU A 285 -11.48 7.08 42.60
C GLU A 285 -12.95 7.10 43.02
N THR A 286 -13.78 6.55 42.15
CA THR A 286 -15.20 6.25 42.32
C THR A 286 -15.38 5.11 43.31
N GLY A 287 -16.22 5.33 44.32
CA GLY A 287 -16.45 4.37 45.39
C GLY A 287 -17.18 3.09 44.99
N LYS A 288 -16.86 2.01 45.68
CA LYS A 288 -17.82 0.94 46.01
C LYS A 288 -17.51 0.33 47.37
N SER A 289 -18.58 0.14 48.12
CA SER A 289 -18.68 -0.26 49.52
C SER A 289 -18.48 -1.77 49.75
N GLY A 290 -17.97 -2.16 50.93
CA GLY A 290 -17.92 -3.59 51.31
C GLY A 290 -17.13 -4.00 52.56
N LYS A 291 -17.58 -3.57 53.75
CA LYS A 291 -17.60 -4.31 55.04
C LYS A 291 -16.55 -5.43 55.34
N GLY A 292 -15.53 -5.07 56.11
CA GLY A 292 -15.07 -5.70 57.38
C GLY A 292 -14.53 -7.14 57.46
N ARG A 293 -13.28 -7.31 57.91
CA ARG A 293 -12.90 -7.95 59.20
C ARG A 293 -11.38 -7.96 59.41
N LYS A 294 -10.98 -7.81 60.67
CA LYS A 294 -9.62 -7.84 61.23
C LYS A 294 -9.11 -9.29 61.37
N GLY A 295 -7.82 -9.51 61.20
CA GLY A 295 -7.13 -10.75 61.58
C GLY A 295 -5.62 -10.66 61.35
N ASP A 296 -4.87 -10.64 62.44
CA ASP A 296 -3.41 -10.57 62.53
C ASP A 296 -2.69 -11.82 61.97
N GLY A 297 -1.43 -11.68 61.57
CA GLY A 297 -0.52 -12.82 61.39
C GLY A 297 0.67 -12.55 60.47
N ALA A 298 1.82 -12.27 61.07
CA ALA A 298 3.11 -12.15 60.41
C ALA A 298 3.57 -13.48 59.76
N ASN A 299 4.22 -13.41 58.60
CA ASN A 299 5.50 -14.07 58.39
C ASN A 299 6.28 -13.43 57.22
N ALA A 300 7.58 -13.25 57.44
CA ALA A 300 8.55 -12.82 56.44
C ALA A 300 8.96 -14.00 55.55
N GLY A 301 9.25 -13.73 54.26
CA GLY A 301 9.82 -14.70 53.33
C GLY A 301 9.86 -14.20 51.89
N ASP A 302 11.04 -13.69 51.51
CA ASP A 302 11.66 -13.65 50.18
C ASP A 302 10.98 -12.90 49.01
N ASP A 303 11.58 -11.74 48.72
CA ASP A 303 11.49 -10.95 47.49
C ASP A 303 12.08 -11.67 46.26
N ASP A 304 11.63 -11.19 45.10
CA ASP A 304 12.15 -11.35 43.72
C ASP A 304 11.34 -12.28 42.80
N THR A 305 10.33 -11.70 42.10
CA THR A 305 9.91 -12.07 40.71
C THR A 305 8.63 -11.35 40.19
N ALA A 306 8.08 -10.34 40.87
CA ALA A 306 6.80 -9.73 40.47
C ALA A 306 6.88 -8.42 39.65
N ALA A 307 8.07 -8.04 39.12
CA ALA A 307 8.21 -6.81 38.32
C ALA A 307 8.30 -7.05 36.78
N GLY A 308 8.41 -8.30 36.32
CA GLY A 308 8.55 -8.63 34.89
C GLY A 308 7.25 -8.87 34.12
N ALA A 309 6.15 -9.18 34.81
CA ALA A 309 4.89 -9.58 34.16
C ALA A 309 3.96 -8.41 33.77
N SER A 310 4.09 -7.25 34.41
CA SER A 310 3.31 -6.05 34.03
C SER A 310 3.98 -5.24 32.92
N ALA A 311 5.32 -5.31 32.80
CA ALA A 311 6.07 -4.72 31.71
C ALA A 311 5.87 -5.48 30.39
N SER A 312 5.73 -6.81 30.42
CA SER A 312 5.42 -7.60 29.22
C SER A 312 3.98 -7.42 28.74
N ALA A 313 3.03 -7.22 29.66
CA ALA A 313 1.64 -6.89 29.31
C ALA A 313 1.50 -5.47 28.76
N ALA A 314 2.23 -4.50 29.32
CA ALA A 314 2.28 -3.13 28.80
C ALA A 314 3.05 -3.03 27.47
N ALA A 315 4.11 -3.84 27.29
CA ALA A 315 4.82 -3.95 26.02
C ALA A 315 4.00 -4.68 24.94
N ALA A 316 3.20 -5.69 25.31
CA ALA A 316 2.25 -6.34 24.42
C ALA A 316 1.09 -5.40 24.03
N ALA A 317 0.60 -4.57 24.97
CA ALA A 317 -0.40 -3.54 24.70
C ALA A 317 0.17 -2.36 23.86
N ALA A 318 1.43 -1.99 24.08
CA ALA A 318 2.12 -0.98 23.28
C ALA A 318 2.50 -1.50 21.87
N ALA A 319 2.81 -2.79 21.75
CA ALA A 319 3.00 -3.46 20.46
C ALA A 319 1.68 -3.62 19.69
N ALA A 320 0.57 -3.87 20.39
CA ALA A 320 -0.77 -3.83 19.79
C ALA A 320 -1.19 -2.42 19.36
N ALA A 321 -0.77 -1.37 20.08
CA ALA A 321 -0.99 0.02 19.70
C ALA A 321 -0.11 0.49 18.52
N ALA A 322 0.96 -0.26 18.20
CA ALA A 322 1.73 -0.12 16.97
C ALA A 322 1.18 -1.02 15.85
N ALA A 323 -0.15 -1.24 15.81
CA ALA A 323 -0.81 -1.88 14.67
C ALA A 323 -0.39 -1.16 13.38
N ASP A 324 0.13 -1.94 12.44
CA ASP A 324 0.46 -1.50 11.09
C ASP A 324 -0.75 -0.74 10.54
N LYS A 325 -0.62 0.60 10.38
CA LYS A 325 -1.74 1.51 10.01
C LYS A 325 -2.44 1.12 8.71
N ARG A 326 -1.83 0.20 7.96
CA ARG A 326 -2.42 -0.52 6.84
C ARG A 326 -3.73 -1.25 7.19
N PHE A 327 -3.92 -1.69 8.43
CA PHE A 327 -5.03 -2.54 8.86
C PHE A 327 -5.99 -1.87 9.87
N ALA A 328 -5.96 -0.54 10.00
CA ALA A 328 -6.83 0.17 10.92
C ALA A 328 -8.29 0.20 10.39
N PHE A 329 -9.24 -0.26 11.22
CA PHE A 329 -10.68 -0.17 10.94
C PHE A 329 -11.28 1.09 11.57
N GLY A 330 -12.18 1.76 10.84
CA GLY A 330 -12.83 2.99 11.29
C GLY A 330 -11.96 4.24 11.09
N GLY A 331 -12.61 5.40 10.84
CA GLY A 331 -11.91 6.69 10.73
C GLY A 331 -12.40 7.66 9.63
N GLY A 332 -13.52 7.36 8.97
CA GLY A 332 -14.09 8.25 7.96
C GLY A 332 -14.97 9.34 8.53
N GLY A 333 -14.53 10.60 8.48
CA GLY A 333 -15.38 11.79 8.63
C GLY A 333 -15.62 12.29 10.06
N LEU A 334 -16.10 13.54 10.15
CA LEU A 334 -16.38 14.20 11.43
C LEU A 334 -17.63 13.59 12.07
N LYS A 335 -17.45 12.84 13.17
CA LYS A 335 -18.55 12.25 13.95
C LYS A 335 -19.31 13.35 14.71
N PRO A 336 -20.65 13.30 14.78
CA PRO A 336 -21.44 14.16 15.67
C PRO A 336 -21.10 13.95 17.15
N SER A 337 -21.51 14.88 18.01
CA SER A 337 -21.35 14.69 19.46
C SER A 337 -22.19 13.51 19.95
N LYS A 338 -21.68 12.77 20.95
CA LYS A 338 -22.37 11.60 21.52
C LYS A 338 -23.82 11.90 21.93
N ALA A 339 -24.05 13.05 22.56
CA ALA A 339 -25.39 13.50 22.95
C ALA A 339 -26.35 13.73 21.75
N ALA A 340 -25.83 14.12 20.58
CA ALA A 340 -26.63 14.27 19.37
C ALA A 340 -27.00 12.90 18.79
N SER A 341 -26.03 11.99 18.69
CA SER A 341 -26.26 10.62 18.21
C SER A 341 -27.23 9.86 19.11
N ASP A 342 -27.09 9.97 20.43
CA ASP A 342 -28.00 9.31 21.39
C ASP A 342 -29.43 9.85 21.31
N ARG A 343 -29.60 11.15 21.03
CA ARG A 343 -30.93 11.74 20.83
C ARG A 343 -31.55 11.23 19.53
N ALA A 344 -30.78 11.20 18.44
CA ALA A 344 -31.25 10.69 17.15
C ALA A 344 -31.61 9.20 17.25
N ALA A 345 -30.76 8.38 17.86
CA ALA A 345 -31.01 6.96 18.10
C ALA A 345 -32.31 6.73 18.90
N ARG A 346 -32.54 7.50 19.97
CA ARG A 346 -33.79 7.45 20.76
C ARG A 346 -35.03 7.85 19.95
N SER A 347 -34.91 8.85 19.08
CA SER A 347 -36.00 9.24 18.18
C SER A 347 -36.31 8.17 17.14
N LEU A 348 -35.29 7.45 16.65
CA LEU A 348 -35.45 6.39 15.66
C LEU A 348 -35.89 5.05 16.26
N ALA A 349 -35.60 4.80 17.54
CA ALA A 349 -35.97 3.57 18.23
C ALA A 349 -37.49 3.28 18.26
N GLY A 350 -38.33 4.32 18.18
CA GLY A 350 -39.79 4.19 18.12
C GLY A 350 -40.36 4.12 16.69
N MET A 351 -39.53 4.18 15.66
CA MET A 351 -39.94 4.18 14.25
C MET A 351 -39.83 2.79 13.61
N SER A 352 -40.44 2.61 12.43
CA SER A 352 -40.26 1.37 11.66
C SER A 352 -38.85 1.30 11.06
N SER A 353 -38.34 0.09 10.86
CA SER A 353 -36.99 -0.12 10.31
C SER A 353 -36.76 0.56 8.97
N LYS A 354 -37.78 0.63 8.10
CA LYS A 354 -37.71 1.36 6.81
C LYS A 354 -37.59 2.87 6.99
N VAL A 355 -38.29 3.46 7.95
CA VAL A 355 -38.23 4.90 8.21
C VAL A 355 -36.88 5.26 8.86
N ALA A 356 -36.41 4.42 9.80
CA ALA A 356 -35.09 4.57 10.39
C ALA A 356 -33.99 4.43 9.33
N ALA A 357 -34.09 3.44 8.44
CA ALA A 357 -33.15 3.21 7.35
C ALA A 357 -33.07 4.40 6.39
N GLN A 358 -34.22 4.97 5.99
CA GLN A 358 -34.23 6.17 5.14
C GLN A 358 -33.58 7.36 5.85
N ALA A 359 -33.97 7.61 7.11
CA ALA A 359 -33.44 8.74 7.88
C ALA A 359 -31.92 8.63 8.08
N ILE A 360 -31.39 7.42 8.31
CA ILE A 360 -29.95 7.17 8.44
C ILE A 360 -29.26 7.27 7.08
N SER A 361 -29.88 6.79 5.99
CA SER A 361 -29.32 6.88 4.62
C SER A 361 -29.14 8.32 4.14
N ASP A 362 -30.00 9.24 4.60
CA ASP A 362 -29.91 10.67 4.29
C ASP A 362 -28.79 11.38 5.08
N MET A 363 -28.18 10.72 6.07
CA MET A 363 -27.06 11.27 6.85
C MET A 363 -25.72 11.02 6.17
N ARG A 364 -24.71 11.85 6.51
CA ARG A 364 -23.31 11.54 6.16
C ARG A 364 -22.88 10.23 6.83
N PRO A 365 -22.01 9.40 6.23
CA PRO A 365 -21.59 8.10 6.79
C PRO A 365 -21.11 8.15 8.24
N ALA A 366 -20.32 9.17 8.61
CA ALA A 366 -19.86 9.39 9.98
C ALA A 366 -20.99 9.61 10.99
N ALA A 367 -22.05 10.32 10.58
CA ALA A 367 -23.23 10.55 11.40
C ALA A 367 -24.14 9.33 11.43
N ALA A 368 -24.34 8.66 10.29
CA ALA A 368 -25.08 7.41 10.18
C ALA A 368 -24.48 6.33 11.11
N GLY A 369 -23.17 6.11 11.02
CA GLY A 369 -22.45 5.17 11.88
C GLY A 369 -22.56 5.53 13.36
N ALA A 370 -22.42 6.82 13.72
CA ALA A 370 -22.56 7.24 15.12
C ALA A 370 -23.99 7.06 15.67
N VAL A 371 -25.03 7.26 14.85
CA VAL A 371 -26.42 7.02 15.25
C VAL A 371 -26.68 5.52 15.39
N MET A 372 -26.23 4.71 14.43
CA MET A 372 -26.34 3.25 14.50
C MET A 372 -25.61 2.67 15.73
N ALA A 373 -24.44 3.21 16.07
CA ALA A 373 -23.69 2.84 17.27
C ALA A 373 -24.43 3.15 18.58
N SER A 374 -25.22 4.23 18.59
CA SER A 374 -26.05 4.63 19.74
C SER A 374 -27.41 3.91 19.80
N MET A 375 -27.78 3.13 18.78
CA MET A 375 -29.01 2.32 18.77
C MET A 375 -28.82 0.98 19.46
N GLU A 376 -29.93 0.32 19.84
CA GLU A 376 -29.87 -1.10 20.18
C GLU A 376 -29.41 -1.91 18.96
N VAL A 377 -28.54 -2.91 19.16
CA VAL A 377 -27.93 -3.70 18.07
C VAL A 377 -29.00 -4.30 17.14
N SER A 378 -30.10 -4.82 17.70
CA SER A 378 -31.23 -5.38 16.94
C SER A 378 -31.88 -4.34 16.01
N ALA A 379 -32.07 -3.12 16.50
CA ALA A 379 -32.64 -2.01 15.73
C ALA A 379 -31.66 -1.47 14.68
N ALA A 380 -30.36 -1.41 15.00
CA ALA A 380 -29.31 -1.02 14.08
C ALA A 380 -29.19 -2.02 12.91
N VAL A 381 -29.25 -3.33 13.20
CA VAL A 381 -29.24 -4.40 12.19
C VAL A 381 -30.47 -4.32 11.30
N ALA A 382 -31.66 -4.15 11.88
CA ALA A 382 -32.90 -4.04 11.11
C ALA A 382 -32.92 -2.78 10.22
N ALA A 383 -32.32 -1.68 10.68
CA ALA A 383 -32.14 -0.48 9.88
C ALA A 383 -31.16 -0.73 8.74
N ALA A 384 -29.98 -1.32 9.02
CA ALA A 384 -28.97 -1.64 8.01
C ALA A 384 -29.48 -2.59 6.92
N GLU A 385 -30.29 -3.58 7.29
CA GLU A 385 -30.92 -4.52 6.35
C GLU A 385 -31.91 -3.84 5.40
N ALA A 386 -32.54 -2.75 5.83
CA ALA A 386 -33.48 -1.99 5.01
C ALA A 386 -32.82 -0.90 4.13
N MET A 387 -31.49 -0.73 4.21
CA MET A 387 -30.73 0.22 3.38
C MET A 387 -30.19 -0.44 2.11
N GLU A 388 -29.73 0.39 1.16
CA GLU A 388 -28.86 -0.09 0.08
C GLU A 388 -27.52 -0.62 0.66
N PRO A 389 -27.00 -1.79 0.22
CA PRO A 389 -25.82 -2.41 0.81
C PRO A 389 -24.57 -1.51 0.88
N ALA A 390 -24.35 -0.66 -0.13
CA ALA A 390 -23.24 0.28 -0.15
C ALA A 390 -23.37 1.39 0.92
N VAL A 391 -24.59 1.87 1.17
CA VAL A 391 -24.87 2.89 2.19
C VAL A 391 -24.72 2.29 3.59
N ALA A 392 -25.26 1.08 3.80
CA ALA A 392 -25.07 0.34 5.04
C ALA A 392 -23.59 0.05 5.30
N ALA A 393 -22.83 -0.38 4.30
CA ALA A 393 -21.39 -0.62 4.41
C ALA A 393 -20.63 0.64 4.83
N ALA A 394 -20.95 1.80 4.23
CA ALA A 394 -20.33 3.07 4.58
C ALA A 394 -20.65 3.50 6.02
N ALA A 395 -21.89 3.29 6.47
CA ALA A 395 -22.29 3.57 7.85
C ALA A 395 -21.57 2.66 8.85
N VAL A 396 -21.54 1.35 8.60
CA VAL A 396 -20.85 0.35 9.43
C VAL A 396 -19.34 0.62 9.49
N CYS A 397 -18.70 0.95 8.37
CA CYS A 397 -17.28 1.31 8.33
C CYS A 397 -16.95 2.64 9.05
N SER A 398 -17.97 3.43 9.39
CA SER A 398 -17.82 4.68 10.14
C SER A 398 -18.03 4.50 11.66
N MET A 399 -18.48 3.33 12.11
CA MET A 399 -18.62 2.98 13.53
C MET A 399 -17.24 2.71 14.15
N GLU A 400 -17.18 2.62 15.49
CA GLU A 400 -16.00 2.03 16.13
C GLU A 400 -15.98 0.52 15.88
N VAL A 401 -14.78 -0.08 15.87
CA VAL A 401 -14.59 -1.48 15.46
C VAL A 401 -15.44 -2.46 16.26
N HIS A 402 -15.57 -2.26 17.58
CA HIS A 402 -16.34 -3.15 18.45
C HIS A 402 -17.85 -3.10 18.14
N GLU A 403 -18.36 -1.91 17.81
CA GLU A 403 -19.77 -1.68 17.49
C GLU A 403 -20.10 -2.24 16.10
N ALA A 404 -19.20 -2.06 15.14
CA ALA A 404 -19.32 -2.64 13.80
C ALA A 404 -19.36 -4.17 13.87
N ILE A 405 -18.48 -4.79 14.66
CA ILE A 405 -18.46 -6.24 14.88
C ILE A 405 -19.78 -6.73 15.45
N ALA A 406 -20.29 -6.08 16.51
CA ALA A 406 -21.57 -6.43 17.13
C ALA A 406 -22.73 -6.36 16.13
N CYS A 407 -22.79 -5.31 15.29
CA CYS A 407 -23.79 -5.22 14.24
C CYS A 407 -23.63 -6.34 13.20
N VAL A 408 -22.42 -6.55 12.66
CA VAL A 408 -22.15 -7.52 11.59
C VAL A 408 -22.45 -8.96 12.04
N VAL A 409 -22.09 -9.32 13.27
CA VAL A 409 -22.29 -10.67 13.82
C VAL A 409 -23.77 -11.01 14.04
N GLU A 410 -24.63 -10.02 14.29
CA GLU A 410 -26.08 -10.21 14.46
C GLU A 410 -26.86 -10.17 13.12
N MET A 411 -26.24 -9.76 12.00
CA MET A 411 -26.95 -9.63 10.73
C MET A 411 -27.36 -10.99 10.12
N PRO A 412 -28.51 -11.11 9.46
CA PRO A 412 -28.84 -12.28 8.65
C PRO A 412 -27.77 -12.55 7.57
N LYS A 413 -27.51 -13.82 7.26
CA LYS A 413 -26.43 -14.26 6.35
C LYS A 413 -26.41 -13.52 5.01
N GLU A 414 -27.56 -13.38 4.36
CA GLU A 414 -27.66 -12.75 3.03
C GLU A 414 -27.34 -11.24 3.09
N SER A 415 -27.92 -10.54 4.07
CA SER A 415 -27.69 -9.10 4.28
C SER A 415 -26.23 -8.83 4.69
N ARG A 416 -25.68 -9.69 5.56
CA ARG A 416 -24.27 -9.64 5.99
C ARG A 416 -23.33 -9.75 4.79
N LYS A 417 -23.56 -10.76 3.94
CA LYS A 417 -22.77 -10.96 2.71
C LYS A 417 -22.83 -9.72 1.82
N ALA A 418 -24.03 -9.25 1.46
CA ALA A 418 -24.19 -8.12 0.54
C ALA A 418 -23.50 -6.83 1.04
N ILE A 419 -23.57 -6.55 2.34
CA ILE A 419 -22.96 -5.37 2.94
C ILE A 419 -21.43 -5.50 2.98
N LEU A 420 -20.90 -6.65 3.40
CA LEU A 420 -19.45 -6.87 3.45
C LEU A 420 -18.81 -6.84 2.06
N GLU A 421 -19.49 -7.37 1.05
CA GLU A 421 -19.06 -7.29 -0.37
C GLU A 421 -19.24 -5.89 -0.98
N SER A 422 -19.82 -4.94 -0.24
CA SER A 422 -19.91 -3.53 -0.63
C SER A 422 -18.85 -2.65 0.08
N MET A 423 -18.05 -3.22 0.99
CA MET A 423 -16.93 -2.53 1.62
C MET A 423 -15.71 -2.47 0.70
N THR A 424 -14.74 -1.58 0.97
CA THR A 424 -13.44 -1.71 0.30
C THR A 424 -12.69 -2.94 0.87
N PRO A 425 -11.82 -3.59 0.07
CA PRO A 425 -11.03 -4.74 0.55
C PRO A 425 -10.22 -4.45 1.82
N GLU A 426 -9.73 -3.23 1.97
CA GLU A 426 -8.96 -2.79 3.13
C GLU A 426 -9.85 -2.68 4.37
N GLN A 427 -11.06 -2.13 4.23
CA GLN A 427 -12.04 -2.05 5.33
C GLN A 427 -12.49 -3.44 5.76
N LEU A 428 -12.76 -4.32 4.81
CA LEU A 428 -13.15 -5.70 5.08
C LEU A 428 -12.02 -6.45 5.80
N GLY A 429 -10.80 -6.38 5.29
CA GLY A 429 -9.63 -7.03 5.90
C GLY A 429 -9.33 -6.51 7.31
N ALA A 430 -9.44 -5.20 7.52
CA ALA A 430 -9.28 -4.57 8.83
C ALA A 430 -10.37 -5.01 9.82
N LEU A 431 -11.63 -5.08 9.38
CA LEU A 431 -12.74 -5.55 10.21
C LEU A 431 -12.53 -6.99 10.67
N LEU A 432 -12.25 -7.89 9.72
CA LEU A 432 -12.02 -9.30 10.02
C LEU A 432 -10.81 -9.52 10.93
N SER A 433 -9.78 -8.68 10.80
CA SER A 433 -8.59 -8.76 11.66
C SER A 433 -8.88 -8.41 13.13
N ALA A 434 -9.96 -7.69 13.40
CA ALA A 434 -10.39 -7.32 14.73
C ALA A 434 -11.46 -8.25 15.32
N MET A 435 -11.97 -9.21 14.53
CA MET A 435 -12.97 -10.18 14.94
C MET A 435 -12.34 -11.39 15.64
N THR A 436 -13.17 -12.19 16.31
CA THR A 436 -12.73 -13.50 16.77
C THR A 436 -12.41 -14.41 15.58
N PRO A 437 -11.47 -15.36 15.70
CA PRO A 437 -11.15 -16.30 14.63
C PRO A 437 -12.38 -17.06 14.10
N GLU A 438 -13.31 -17.40 15.01
CA GLU A 438 -14.56 -18.07 14.69
C GLU A 438 -15.45 -17.19 13.79
N ASP A 439 -15.73 -15.95 14.20
CA ASP A 439 -16.59 -15.05 13.43
C ASP A 439 -15.96 -14.67 12.08
N ALA A 440 -14.64 -14.46 12.05
CA ALA A 440 -13.91 -14.17 10.82
C ALA A 440 -13.96 -15.36 9.86
N SER A 441 -13.80 -16.58 10.36
CA SER A 441 -13.89 -17.81 9.56
C SER A 441 -15.29 -17.99 8.98
N ASP A 442 -16.34 -17.73 9.76
CA ASP A 442 -17.72 -17.81 9.30
C ASP A 442 -18.00 -16.80 8.19
N ILE A 443 -17.49 -15.58 8.31
CA ILE A 443 -17.61 -14.58 7.25
C ILE A 443 -16.88 -15.03 5.97
N ILE A 444 -15.64 -15.51 6.09
CA ILE A 444 -14.85 -15.99 4.94
C ILE A 444 -15.54 -17.17 4.22
N ARG A 445 -16.38 -17.94 4.91
CA ARG A 445 -17.17 -19.02 4.29
C ARG A 445 -18.38 -18.54 3.50
N ILE A 446 -18.97 -17.40 3.88
CA ILE A 446 -20.19 -16.89 3.23
C ILE A 446 -19.89 -15.94 2.07
N LEU A 447 -18.72 -15.29 2.07
CA LEU A 447 -18.28 -14.40 1.01
C LEU A 447 -18.00 -15.18 -0.28
N ASP A 448 -18.21 -14.52 -1.42
CA ASP A 448 -17.76 -15.06 -2.70
C ASP A 448 -16.23 -15.28 -2.70
N THR A 449 -15.75 -16.25 -3.48
CA THR A 449 -14.33 -16.62 -3.50
C THR A 449 -13.41 -15.43 -3.77
N LYS A 450 -13.82 -14.52 -4.69
CA LYS A 450 -13.08 -13.28 -4.97
C LYS A 450 -12.95 -12.40 -3.72
N TRP A 451 -14.04 -12.22 -2.98
CA TRP A 451 -14.05 -11.40 -1.77
C TRP A 451 -13.34 -12.08 -0.60
N SER A 452 -13.42 -13.39 -0.49
CA SER A 452 -12.64 -14.18 0.48
C SER A 452 -11.14 -13.97 0.28
N ILE A 453 -10.66 -14.02 -0.97
CA ILE A 453 -9.26 -13.77 -1.33
C ILE A 453 -8.87 -12.32 -0.99
N LEU A 454 -9.69 -11.35 -1.41
CA LEU A 454 -9.42 -9.92 -1.18
C LEU A 454 -9.42 -9.56 0.31
N ALA A 455 -10.28 -10.20 1.09
CA ALA A 455 -10.34 -10.03 2.53
C ALA A 455 -9.04 -10.51 3.18
N VAL A 456 -8.63 -11.76 2.91
CA VAL A 456 -7.38 -12.33 3.45
C VAL A 456 -6.15 -11.55 2.99
N ASP A 457 -6.12 -11.06 1.74
CA ASP A 457 -5.01 -10.25 1.21
C ASP A 457 -4.81 -8.90 1.94
N ASN A 458 -5.84 -8.47 2.67
CA ASN A 458 -5.85 -7.24 3.46
C ASN A 458 -6.11 -7.48 4.96
N MET A 459 -6.01 -8.72 5.45
CA MET A 459 -6.01 -9.01 6.89
C MET A 459 -4.61 -8.93 7.48
N VAL A 460 -4.54 -8.67 8.79
CA VAL A 460 -3.31 -8.84 9.57
C VAL A 460 -2.95 -10.34 9.56
N PRO A 461 -1.68 -10.72 9.30
CA PRO A 461 -1.30 -12.12 9.10
C PRO A 461 -1.64 -13.07 10.25
N GLY A 462 -1.44 -12.66 11.51
CA GLY A 462 -1.76 -13.47 12.69
C GLY A 462 -3.26 -13.81 12.80
N PRO A 463 -4.16 -12.81 12.85
CA PRO A 463 -5.60 -13.04 12.80
C PRO A 463 -6.07 -13.82 11.57
N ALA A 464 -5.47 -13.57 10.40
CA ALA A 464 -5.77 -14.34 9.19
C ALA A 464 -5.40 -15.82 9.35
N ALA A 465 -4.22 -16.14 9.88
CA ALA A 465 -3.80 -17.50 10.15
C ALA A 465 -4.72 -18.20 11.16
N ALA A 466 -5.13 -17.50 12.23
CA ALA A 466 -6.08 -18.02 13.20
C ALA A 466 -7.44 -18.33 12.58
N ALA A 467 -7.97 -17.45 11.73
CA ALA A 467 -9.23 -17.68 11.01
C ALA A 467 -9.11 -18.84 10.00
N MET A 468 -7.98 -18.95 9.29
CA MET A 468 -7.72 -20.07 8.37
C MET A 468 -7.69 -21.42 9.07
N GLN A 469 -7.19 -21.49 10.32
CA GLN A 469 -7.16 -22.73 11.10
C GLN A 469 -8.55 -23.27 11.46
N MET A 470 -9.58 -22.41 11.45
CA MET A 470 -10.97 -22.79 11.68
C MET A 470 -11.69 -23.22 10.39
N LEU A 471 -11.03 -23.13 9.23
CA LEU A 471 -11.59 -23.51 7.93
C LEU A 471 -11.11 -24.89 7.49
N PRO A 472 -11.88 -25.58 6.62
CA PRO A 472 -11.38 -26.78 5.95
C PRO A 472 -10.12 -26.48 5.13
N GLU A 473 -9.18 -27.44 5.06
CA GLU A 473 -7.93 -27.32 4.30
C GLU A 473 -8.16 -26.84 2.85
N GLU A 474 -9.20 -27.35 2.19
CA GLU A 474 -9.54 -26.99 0.81
C GLU A 474 -9.76 -25.48 0.64
N ARG A 475 -10.32 -24.80 1.65
CA ARG A 475 -10.52 -23.35 1.63
C ARG A 475 -9.22 -22.58 1.75
N LEU A 476 -8.28 -23.06 2.57
CA LEU A 476 -6.94 -22.46 2.61
C LEU A 476 -6.24 -22.60 1.26
N VAL A 477 -6.35 -23.76 0.60
CA VAL A 477 -5.78 -23.95 -0.74
C VAL A 477 -6.41 -22.98 -1.75
N GLU A 478 -7.74 -22.83 -1.78
CA GLU A 478 -8.42 -21.87 -2.66
C GLU A 478 -7.97 -20.43 -2.43
N VAL A 479 -7.80 -20.03 -1.16
CA VAL A 479 -7.28 -18.71 -0.80
C VAL A 479 -5.85 -18.54 -1.27
N LEU A 480 -4.96 -19.52 -1.01
CA LEU A 480 -3.57 -19.51 -1.45
C LEU A 480 -3.43 -19.45 -2.98
N VAL A 481 -4.36 -20.05 -3.74
CA VAL A 481 -4.39 -19.90 -5.19
C VAL A 481 -4.59 -18.44 -5.58
N GLY A 482 -5.43 -17.69 -4.87
CA GLY A 482 -5.81 -16.32 -5.23
C GLY A 482 -4.97 -15.19 -4.64
N VAL A 483 -4.47 -15.32 -3.40
CA VAL A 483 -3.79 -14.22 -2.69
C VAL A 483 -2.42 -13.90 -3.27
N SER A 484 -1.93 -12.68 -3.06
CA SER A 484 -0.61 -12.30 -3.54
C SER A 484 0.49 -12.99 -2.71
N PRO A 485 1.44 -13.72 -3.33
CA PRO A 485 2.47 -14.43 -2.59
C PRO A 485 3.33 -13.56 -1.70
N LYS A 486 3.70 -12.37 -2.17
CA LYS A 486 4.54 -11.43 -1.40
C LYS A 486 3.74 -10.62 -0.38
N LYS A 487 2.50 -10.24 -0.70
CA LYS A 487 1.71 -9.31 0.14
C LYS A 487 1.02 -10.01 1.30
N ALA A 488 0.51 -11.23 1.09
CA ALA A 488 -0.31 -11.93 2.06
C ALA A 488 0.01 -13.42 2.18
N GLY A 489 0.37 -14.11 1.09
CA GLY A 489 0.65 -15.54 1.10
C GLY A 489 1.81 -15.94 2.01
N ALA A 490 2.99 -15.36 1.82
CA ALA A 490 4.16 -15.62 2.67
C ALA A 490 3.93 -15.20 4.13
N PRO A 491 3.43 -13.98 4.45
CA PRO A 491 3.10 -13.62 5.83
C PRO A 491 2.07 -14.54 6.49
N LEU A 492 1.05 -15.00 5.76
CA LEU A 492 0.04 -15.92 6.25
C LEU A 492 0.64 -17.29 6.58
N LEU A 493 1.49 -17.83 5.71
CA LEU A 493 2.18 -19.09 5.94
C LEU A 493 3.16 -18.98 7.11
N GLU A 494 3.91 -17.87 7.21
CA GLU A 494 4.79 -17.59 8.35
C GLU A 494 4.01 -17.53 9.67
N ALA A 495 2.84 -16.89 9.69
CA ALA A 495 1.98 -16.82 10.87
C ALA A 495 1.35 -18.18 11.23
N LEU A 496 1.06 -19.04 10.25
CA LEU A 496 0.60 -20.42 10.51
C LEU A 496 1.68 -21.26 11.20
N GLU A 497 2.95 -21.07 10.83
CA GLU A 497 4.10 -21.77 11.41
C GLU A 497 4.38 -21.41 12.89
N GLU A 498 3.77 -20.33 13.42
CA GLU A 498 3.89 -19.96 14.84
C GLU A 498 3.19 -20.96 15.77
N THR A 499 2.27 -21.77 15.25
CA THR A 499 1.49 -22.74 16.04
C THR A 499 1.61 -24.16 15.47
N GLU A 500 1.64 -25.18 16.33
CA GLU A 500 1.74 -26.58 15.88
C GLU A 500 0.56 -27.03 14.99
N PRO A 501 -0.71 -26.70 15.30
CA PRO A 501 -1.84 -26.98 14.40
C PRO A 501 -1.74 -26.23 13.08
N GLY A 502 -1.32 -24.96 13.11
CA GLY A 502 -1.14 -24.13 11.92
C GLY A 502 -0.05 -24.66 10.98
N HIS A 503 1.08 -25.11 11.54
CA HIS A 503 2.16 -25.73 10.77
C HIS A 503 1.69 -26.98 10.00
N ARG A 504 0.96 -27.90 10.64
CA ARG A 504 0.43 -29.09 9.95
C ARG A 504 -0.52 -28.71 8.82
N LEU A 505 -1.42 -27.76 9.09
CA LEU A 505 -2.34 -27.24 8.09
C LEU A 505 -1.61 -26.58 6.92
N ALA A 506 -0.55 -25.81 7.18
CA ALA A 506 0.28 -25.18 6.16
C ALA A 506 1.02 -26.23 5.32
N ALA A 507 1.60 -27.25 5.93
CA ALA A 507 2.29 -28.34 5.22
C ALA A 507 1.32 -29.13 4.32
N ASP A 508 0.14 -29.48 4.82
CA ASP A 508 -0.89 -30.18 4.05
C ASP A 508 -1.41 -29.30 2.89
N ALA A 509 -1.76 -28.05 3.17
CA ALA A 509 -2.26 -27.12 2.16
C ALA A 509 -1.21 -26.81 1.09
N VAL A 510 0.06 -26.61 1.45
CA VAL A 510 1.15 -26.39 0.49
C VAL A 510 1.46 -27.65 -0.31
N THR A 511 1.33 -28.83 0.30
CA THR A 511 1.42 -30.12 -0.43
C THR A 511 0.32 -30.24 -1.47
N THR A 512 -0.94 -30.00 -1.08
CA THR A 512 -2.10 -30.00 -1.98
C THR A 512 -1.95 -28.94 -3.08
N LEU A 513 -1.50 -27.73 -2.72
CA LEU A 513 -1.25 -26.64 -3.66
C LEU A 513 -0.12 -26.97 -4.63
N THR A 514 0.95 -27.62 -4.18
CA THR A 514 2.06 -28.03 -5.06
C THR A 514 1.60 -29.05 -6.09
N ASN A 515 0.73 -29.98 -5.68
CA ASN A 515 0.19 -31.01 -6.58
C ASN A 515 -0.81 -30.45 -7.61
N ARG A 516 -1.59 -29.42 -7.26
CA ARG A 516 -2.60 -28.82 -8.16
C ARG A 516 -2.09 -27.61 -8.95
N HIS A 517 -1.27 -26.78 -8.33
CA HIS A 517 -0.79 -25.48 -8.82
C HIS A 517 0.67 -25.22 -8.39
N ALA A 518 1.60 -26.06 -8.86
CA ALA A 518 3.02 -26.03 -8.50
C ALA A 518 3.67 -24.64 -8.61
N ASP A 519 3.33 -23.85 -9.63
CA ASP A 519 3.90 -22.50 -9.82
C ASP A 519 3.45 -21.53 -8.73
N ARG A 520 2.21 -21.66 -8.23
CA ARG A 520 1.70 -20.83 -7.13
C ARG A 520 2.32 -21.23 -5.81
N ALA A 521 2.45 -22.54 -5.53
CA ALA A 521 3.14 -23.04 -4.35
C ALA A 521 4.60 -22.56 -4.31
N ALA A 522 5.32 -22.68 -5.42
CA ALA A 522 6.69 -22.21 -5.54
C ALA A 522 6.81 -20.69 -5.35
N ALA A 523 5.85 -19.90 -5.86
CA ALA A 523 5.84 -18.45 -5.67
C ALA A 523 5.64 -18.04 -4.19
N HIS A 524 4.81 -18.75 -3.43
CA HIS A 524 4.64 -18.53 -1.98
C HIS A 524 5.90 -18.87 -1.22
N ILE A 525 6.50 -20.03 -1.47
CA ILE A 525 7.75 -20.45 -0.82
C ILE A 525 8.88 -19.49 -1.19
N ALA A 526 9.00 -19.08 -2.46
CA ALA A 526 9.99 -18.10 -2.89
C ALA A 526 9.83 -16.76 -2.17
N ALA A 527 8.59 -16.29 -1.98
CA ALA A 527 8.32 -15.06 -1.23
C ALA A 527 8.71 -15.19 0.25
N MET A 528 8.46 -16.34 0.89
CA MET A 528 8.95 -16.60 2.26
C MET A 528 10.48 -16.62 2.32
N VAL A 529 11.16 -17.22 1.33
CA VAL A 529 12.62 -17.24 1.25
C VAL A 529 13.19 -15.82 1.07
N ASP A 530 12.57 -14.98 0.25
CA ASP A 530 12.99 -13.57 0.08
C ASP A 530 12.90 -12.79 1.40
N THR A 531 11.79 -12.95 2.14
CA THR A 531 11.60 -12.34 3.47
C THR A 531 12.64 -12.88 4.47
N ALA A 532 12.87 -14.19 4.47
CA ALA A 532 13.82 -14.86 5.35
C ALA A 532 15.28 -14.43 5.10
N MET A 533 15.69 -14.32 3.84
CA MET A 533 17.01 -13.82 3.44
C MET A 533 17.17 -12.35 3.86
N ALA A 534 16.18 -11.50 3.61
CA ALA A 534 16.22 -10.10 4.03
C ALA A 534 16.25 -9.93 5.56
N GLY A 535 15.61 -10.84 6.31
CA GLY A 535 15.74 -10.90 7.77
C GLY A 535 17.14 -11.33 8.23
N THR A 536 17.72 -12.31 7.54
CA THR A 536 19.08 -12.81 7.82
C THR A 536 20.11 -11.71 7.59
N ASP A 537 20.00 -10.98 6.49
CA ASP A 537 20.89 -9.86 6.14
C ASP A 537 20.79 -8.70 7.16
N ARG A 538 19.61 -8.54 7.80
CA ARG A 538 19.38 -7.57 8.90
C ARG A 538 19.80 -8.11 10.27
N GLY A 539 20.30 -9.34 10.36
CA GLY A 539 20.71 -9.97 11.62
C GLY A 539 19.56 -10.38 12.53
N VAL A 540 18.34 -10.56 12.00
CA VAL A 540 17.18 -11.02 12.78
C VAL A 540 17.34 -12.51 13.09
N PRO A 541 17.47 -12.91 14.37
CA PRO A 541 17.62 -14.32 14.73
C PRO A 541 16.40 -15.14 14.30
N GLY A 542 16.62 -16.30 13.69
CA GLY A 542 15.55 -17.23 13.34
C GLY A 542 14.69 -16.84 12.14
N SER A 543 15.06 -15.83 11.36
CA SER A 543 14.26 -15.35 10.21
C SER A 543 14.01 -16.40 9.12
N GLY A 544 14.82 -17.45 9.05
CA GLY A 544 14.64 -18.58 8.12
C GLY A 544 13.88 -19.78 8.69
N TYR A 545 13.54 -19.77 9.99
CA TYR A 545 13.04 -20.97 10.66
C TYR A 545 11.70 -21.44 10.11
N ALA A 546 10.73 -20.53 9.93
CA ALA A 546 9.38 -20.87 9.44
C ALA A 546 9.42 -21.52 8.05
N VAL A 547 10.12 -20.89 7.09
CA VAL A 547 10.24 -21.45 5.74
C VAL A 547 11.05 -22.74 5.70
N ALA A 548 12.10 -22.85 6.53
CA ALA A 548 12.91 -24.06 6.61
C ALA A 548 12.11 -25.24 7.15
N ARG A 549 11.36 -25.02 8.23
CA ARG A 549 10.49 -26.02 8.87
C ARG A 549 9.41 -26.49 7.90
N LEU A 550 8.63 -25.54 7.35
CA LEU A 550 7.58 -25.84 6.37
C LEU A 550 8.13 -26.63 5.18
N PHE A 551 9.26 -26.20 4.60
CA PHE A 551 9.85 -26.86 3.44
C PHE A 551 10.39 -28.27 3.74
N ALA A 552 10.96 -28.48 4.93
CA ALA A 552 11.49 -29.77 5.36
C ALA A 552 10.39 -30.84 5.50
N ASP A 553 9.20 -30.44 5.93
CA ASP A 553 8.06 -31.34 6.14
C ASP A 553 7.25 -31.61 4.87
N LEU A 554 7.52 -30.91 3.76
CA LEU A 554 6.90 -31.23 2.47
C LEU A 554 7.37 -32.60 1.94
N PRO A 555 6.52 -33.35 1.22
CA PRO A 555 6.94 -34.56 0.52
C PRO A 555 8.10 -34.29 -0.45
N LEU A 556 9.03 -35.25 -0.60
CA LEU A 556 10.20 -35.10 -1.45
C LEU A 556 9.87 -34.69 -2.90
N THR A 557 8.74 -35.17 -3.44
CA THR A 557 8.25 -34.78 -4.77
C THR A 557 7.89 -33.29 -4.82
N CYS A 558 7.24 -32.76 -3.79
CA CYS A 558 6.90 -31.35 -3.67
C CYS A 558 8.16 -30.49 -3.46
N GLN A 559 9.10 -30.94 -2.63
CA GLN A 559 10.41 -30.27 -2.47
C GLN A 559 11.13 -30.13 -3.82
N GLY A 560 11.19 -31.22 -4.60
CA GLY A 560 11.79 -31.23 -5.94
C GLY A 560 11.08 -30.27 -6.92
N LEU A 561 9.75 -30.31 -6.98
CA LEU A 561 8.94 -29.43 -7.83
C LEU A 561 9.09 -27.95 -7.50
N THR A 562 9.26 -27.61 -6.22
CA THR A 562 9.52 -26.24 -5.77
C THR A 562 10.92 -25.80 -6.16
N ILE A 563 11.94 -26.64 -5.92
CA ILE A 563 13.35 -26.30 -6.22
C ILE A 563 13.55 -25.92 -7.70
N ILE A 564 12.91 -26.64 -8.64
CA ILE A 564 13.06 -26.36 -10.07
C ILE A 564 12.32 -25.10 -10.54
N ARG A 565 11.46 -24.51 -9.69
CA ARG A 565 10.61 -23.35 -10.01
C ARG A 565 11.04 -22.06 -9.31
N VAL A 566 12.01 -22.13 -8.40
CA VAL A 566 12.57 -20.96 -7.71
C VAL A 566 13.95 -20.60 -8.28
N THR A 567 14.45 -19.42 -7.95
CA THR A 567 15.78 -18.99 -8.40
C THR A 567 16.88 -19.85 -7.76
N ALA A 568 18.04 -19.96 -8.40
CA ALA A 568 19.18 -20.70 -7.85
C ALA A 568 19.58 -20.22 -6.44
N LYS A 569 19.48 -18.91 -6.17
CA LYS A 569 19.74 -18.33 -4.85
C LYS A 569 18.73 -18.83 -3.80
N GLN A 570 17.44 -18.84 -4.14
CA GLN A 570 16.39 -19.33 -3.25
C GLN A 570 16.49 -20.85 -3.03
N ALA A 571 16.76 -21.62 -4.08
CA ALA A 571 16.98 -23.06 -3.98
C ALA A 571 18.18 -23.40 -3.08
N ALA A 572 19.31 -22.69 -3.24
CA ALA A 572 20.48 -22.86 -2.38
C ALA A 572 20.17 -22.54 -0.92
N TYR A 573 19.39 -21.48 -0.66
CA TYR A 573 18.94 -21.13 0.69
C TYR A 573 18.13 -22.27 1.31
N LEU A 574 17.09 -22.77 0.63
CA LEU A 574 16.27 -23.88 1.12
C LEU A 574 17.10 -25.15 1.38
N MET A 575 17.98 -25.51 0.45
CA MET A 575 18.84 -26.69 0.59
C MET A 575 19.82 -26.58 1.77
N SER A 576 20.29 -25.37 2.10
CA SER A 576 21.19 -25.17 3.24
C SER A 576 20.56 -25.57 4.58
N TRP A 577 19.23 -25.44 4.70
CA TRP A 577 18.48 -25.80 5.90
C TRP A 577 18.17 -27.30 6.01
N LEU A 578 18.09 -28.03 4.90
CA LEU A 578 17.82 -29.48 4.88
C LEU A 578 19.02 -30.34 5.32
N GLY A 579 20.22 -29.75 5.41
CA GLY A 579 21.47 -30.47 5.58
C GLY A 579 21.86 -31.32 4.34
N ALA A 580 23.04 -31.95 4.38
CA ALA A 580 23.61 -32.60 3.20
C ALA A 580 22.77 -33.78 2.65
N ASP A 581 22.25 -34.64 3.53
CA ASP A 581 21.44 -35.81 3.13
C ASP A 581 20.03 -35.40 2.65
N GLY A 582 19.39 -34.42 3.32
CA GLY A 582 18.11 -33.87 2.90
C GLY A 582 18.20 -33.15 1.55
N ALA A 583 19.22 -32.30 1.38
CA ALA A 583 19.48 -31.63 0.11
C ALA A 583 19.75 -32.61 -1.05
N ALA A 584 20.49 -33.69 -0.81
CA ALA A 584 20.74 -34.73 -1.82
C ALA A 584 19.44 -35.44 -2.25
N LYS A 585 18.54 -35.75 -1.30
CA LYS A 585 17.23 -36.35 -1.60
C LYS A 585 16.32 -35.41 -2.37
N ALA A 586 16.26 -34.13 -1.96
CA ALA A 586 15.47 -33.11 -2.65
C ALA A 586 15.98 -32.85 -4.08
N ALA A 587 17.31 -32.76 -4.27
CA ALA A 587 17.92 -32.61 -5.59
C ALA A 587 17.68 -33.84 -6.48
N LYS A 588 17.71 -35.05 -5.92
CA LYS A 588 17.37 -36.27 -6.66
C LYS A 588 15.90 -36.31 -7.07
N ALA A 589 15.00 -35.76 -6.24
CA ALA A 589 13.59 -35.63 -6.58
C ALA A 589 13.35 -34.56 -7.66
N ALA A 590 14.09 -33.45 -7.62
CA ALA A 590 14.05 -32.40 -8.66
C ALA A 590 14.52 -32.89 -10.05
N ALA A 591 15.40 -33.90 -10.08
CA ALA A 591 15.92 -34.49 -11.31
C ALA A 591 14.99 -35.53 -11.95
N LYS A 592 13.92 -35.94 -11.26
CA LYS A 592 12.89 -36.85 -11.75
C LYS A 592 11.67 -36.07 -12.20
#